data_AF-A0A8S9U6E0-F1
#
_entry.id   AF-A0A8S9U6E0-F1
#
_cell.length_a   1.000
_cell.length_b   1.000
_cell.length_c   1.000
_cell.angle_alpha   90.00
_cell.angle_beta   90.00
_cell.angle_gamma   90.00
#
_symmetry.space_group_name_H-M   'P 1'
#
loop_
_entity.id
_entity.type
_entity.pdbx_description
1 polymer ?
#
loop_
_entity_poly.entity_id
_entity_poly.type
_entity_poly.pdbx_seq_one_letter_code
_entity_poly.pdbx_strand_id
1 'polypeptide(L)'
;MTQAKSTFWTDFHSAYLSSRPEFSKLVSPLAVFEKCNPEFTVPHEAAKLRDMWKDITGRYATAVASSQISGVHDNDFFSFCSGKIDVLYMHEWMRTKPGLLESVEEKLPKRARLHTMEGGSDNDDDEVGGSRQ
;
A
#
# COMPACT_ATOMS: atom_id res chain seq x y z
N MET A 1 -33.11 -2.33 -2.84
CA MET A 1 -31.94 -2.02 -2.00
C MET A 1 -30.89 -1.39 -2.89
N THR A 2 -30.74 -0.07 -2.84
CA THR A 2 -29.83 0.71 -3.69
C THR A 2 -28.39 0.46 -3.22
N GLN A 3 -27.59 -0.16 -4.08
CA GLN A 3 -26.16 -0.31 -3.90
C GLN A 3 -25.55 1.10 -3.75
N ALA A 4 -25.12 1.47 -2.54
CA ALA A 4 -24.40 2.70 -2.29
C ALA A 4 -23.18 2.73 -3.23
N LYS A 5 -23.23 3.58 -4.26
CA LYS A 5 -22.07 3.87 -5.10
C LYS A 5 -21.03 4.51 -4.17
N SER A 6 -19.97 3.77 -3.87
CA SER A 6 -18.88 4.23 -3.00
C SER A 6 -18.36 5.61 -3.44
N THR A 7 -18.62 6.65 -2.65
CA THR A 7 -18.17 8.04 -2.88
C THR A 7 -16.75 8.30 -2.37
N PHE A 8 -16.12 7.31 -1.70
CA PHE A 8 -14.82 7.46 -1.05
C PHE A 8 -13.77 8.20 -1.89
N TRP A 9 -13.56 7.83 -3.15
CA TRP A 9 -12.55 8.47 -3.99
C TRP A 9 -12.92 9.90 -4.41
N THR A 10 -14.21 10.21 -4.48
CA THR A 10 -14.71 11.57 -4.69
C THR A 10 -14.48 12.42 -3.44
N ASP A 11 -14.74 11.88 -2.25
CA ASP A 11 -14.53 12.56 -0.98
C ASP A 11 -13.03 12.76 -0.71
N PHE A 12 -12.21 11.73 -0.97
CA PHE A 12 -10.75 11.79 -0.92
C PHE A 12 -10.21 12.82 -1.90
N HIS A 13 -10.72 12.89 -3.13
CA HIS A 13 -10.31 13.89 -4.10
C HIS A 13 -10.59 15.32 -3.62
N SER A 14 -11.78 15.57 -3.06
CA SER A 14 -12.11 16.87 -2.46
C SER A 14 -11.14 17.24 -1.33
N ALA A 15 -10.80 16.27 -0.46
CA ALA A 15 -9.83 16.47 0.61
C ALA A 15 -8.39 16.65 0.09
N TYR A 16 -8.02 15.96 -0.99
CA TYR A 16 -6.70 16.03 -1.63
C TYR A 16 -6.43 17.40 -2.26
N LEU A 17 -7.46 17.99 -2.88
CA LEU A 17 -7.38 19.35 -3.43
C LEU A 17 -7.51 20.45 -2.37
N SER A 18 -7.95 20.09 -1.16
CA SER A 18 -8.06 21.05 -0.05
C SER A 18 -6.69 21.31 0.55
N SER A 19 -6.38 22.59 0.81
CA SER A 19 -5.15 22.95 1.53
C SER A 19 -5.23 22.43 2.96
N ARG A 20 -4.27 21.58 3.33
CA ARG A 20 -4.18 20.92 4.63
C ARG A 20 -2.77 21.10 5.18
N PRO A 21 -2.54 22.08 6.08
CA PRO A 21 -1.20 22.42 6.57
C PRO A 21 -0.54 21.28 7.37
N GLU A 22 -1.29 20.30 7.83
CA GLU A 22 -0.74 19.08 8.42
C GLU A 22 0.05 18.21 7.42
N PHE A 23 -0.14 18.41 6.11
CA PHE A 23 0.57 17.70 5.05
C PHE A 23 1.59 18.57 4.33
N SER A 24 1.81 19.82 4.74
CA SER A 24 2.79 20.72 4.14
C SER A 24 4.23 20.49 4.62
N LYS A 25 4.47 19.39 5.36
CA LYS A 25 5.80 19.02 5.87
C LYS A 25 6.09 17.56 5.57
N LEU A 26 7.35 17.28 5.28
CA LEU A 26 7.82 15.90 5.11
C LEU A 26 7.79 15.18 6.46
N VAL A 27 7.37 13.92 6.45
CA VAL A 27 7.37 13.06 7.65
C VAL A 27 8.79 12.63 8.07
N SER A 28 9.75 12.68 7.14
CA SER A 28 11.12 12.19 7.33
C SER A 28 12.15 13.16 6.76
N PRO A 29 13.30 13.38 7.44
CA PRO A 29 14.35 14.30 7.00
C PRO A 29 15.38 13.64 6.05
N LEU A 30 15.10 12.46 5.49
CA LEU A 30 16.05 11.79 4.59
C LEU A 30 16.40 12.68 3.38
N ALA A 31 17.70 12.75 3.05
CA ALA A 31 18.23 13.61 1.99
C ALA A 31 17.58 13.37 0.61
N VAL A 32 17.11 12.14 0.36
CA VAL A 32 16.39 11.78 -0.86
C VAL A 32 15.13 12.64 -1.09
N PHE A 33 14.53 13.15 -0.01
CA PHE A 33 13.34 14.00 -0.05
C PHE A 33 13.64 15.50 -0.11
N GLU A 34 14.90 15.96 -0.10
CA GLU A 34 15.24 17.40 -0.06
C GLU A 34 14.63 18.20 -1.22
N LYS A 35 14.43 17.54 -2.37
CA LYS A 35 13.83 18.17 -3.57
C LYS A 35 12.30 18.06 -3.59
N CYS A 36 11.69 17.34 -2.66
CA CYS A 36 10.24 17.20 -2.55
C CYS A 36 9.68 18.40 -1.79
N ASN A 37 8.81 19.18 -2.44
CA ASN A 37 8.05 20.21 -1.76
C ASN A 37 6.58 19.75 -1.56
N PRO A 38 6.19 19.37 -0.34
CA PRO A 38 4.83 18.89 -0.05
C PRO A 38 3.77 19.99 -0.04
N GLU A 39 4.14 21.28 -0.10
CA GLU A 39 3.19 22.39 -0.28
C GLU A 39 2.55 22.39 -1.67
N PHE A 40 3.21 21.79 -2.65
CA PHE A 40 2.73 21.73 -4.03
C PHE A 40 2.07 20.38 -4.31
N THR A 41 0.76 20.33 -4.10
CA THR A 41 -0.07 19.20 -4.53
C THR A 41 -0.40 19.32 -6.01
N VAL A 42 -0.06 18.31 -6.81
CA VAL A 42 -0.42 18.26 -8.23
C VAL A 42 -1.88 17.78 -8.38
N PRO A 43 -2.79 18.56 -8.99
CA PRO A 43 -4.18 18.14 -9.14
C PRO A 43 -4.31 16.88 -10.01
N HIS A 44 -5.10 15.91 -9.55
CA HIS A 44 -5.39 14.67 -10.25
C HIS A 44 -6.84 14.26 -10.03
N GLU A 45 -7.49 13.74 -11.07
CA GLU A 45 -8.84 13.19 -10.97
C GLU A 45 -8.93 12.04 -9.95
N ALA A 46 -10.09 11.88 -9.32
CA ALA A 46 -10.37 10.82 -8.35
C ALA A 46 -9.98 9.40 -8.85
N ALA A 47 -10.22 9.11 -10.13
CA ALA A 47 -9.84 7.83 -10.74
C ALA A 47 -8.32 7.63 -10.79
N LYS A 48 -7.56 8.67 -11.11
CA LYS A 48 -6.10 8.62 -11.15
C LYS A 48 -5.51 8.48 -9.74
N LEU A 49 -6.07 9.19 -8.75
CA LEU A 49 -5.67 9.04 -7.35
C LEU A 49 -5.86 7.61 -6.84
N ARG A 50 -6.97 6.96 -7.20
CA ARG A 50 -7.20 5.55 -6.90
C ARG A 50 -6.12 4.65 -7.51
N ASP A 51 -5.81 4.87 -8.78
CA ASP A 51 -4.86 4.03 -9.51
C ASP A 51 -3.43 4.22 -8.98
N MET A 52 -3.05 5.47 -8.63
CA MET A 52 -1.81 5.78 -7.93
C MET A 52 -1.73 5.10 -6.55
N TRP A 53 -2.83 5.14 -5.77
CA TRP A 53 -2.88 4.46 -4.49
C TRP A 53 -2.72 2.94 -4.61
N LYS A 54 -3.34 2.32 -5.61
CA LYS A 54 -3.16 0.88 -5.89
C LYS A 54 -1.72 0.54 -6.27
N ASP A 55 -1.10 1.37 -7.11
CA ASP A 55 0.28 1.17 -7.55
C ASP A 55 1.28 1.30 -6.39
N ILE A 56 1.19 2.38 -5.59
CA ILE A 56 2.11 2.60 -4.46
C ILE A 56 1.95 1.53 -3.37
N THR A 57 0.72 1.15 -3.03
CA THR A 57 0.46 0.12 -2.01
C THR A 57 0.93 -1.26 -2.46
N GLY A 58 0.70 -1.61 -3.74
CA GLY A 58 1.21 -2.86 -4.31
C GLY A 58 2.73 -2.93 -4.30
N ARG A 59 3.41 -1.86 -4.74
CA ARG A 59 4.88 -1.79 -4.69
C ARG A 59 5.42 -1.85 -3.27
N TYR A 60 4.77 -1.17 -2.33
CA TYR A 60 5.14 -1.20 -0.92
C TYR A 60 5.04 -2.60 -0.33
N ALA A 61 3.93 -3.31 -0.59
CA ALA A 61 3.75 -4.69 -0.12
C ALA A 61 4.85 -5.62 -0.67
N THR A 62 5.19 -5.50 -1.96
CA THR A 62 6.30 -6.24 -2.56
C THR A 62 7.64 -5.89 -1.90
N ALA A 63 7.94 -4.60 -1.70
CA ALA A 63 9.19 -4.16 -1.08
C ALA A 63 9.35 -4.69 0.35
N VAL A 64 8.28 -4.68 1.14
CA VAL A 64 8.26 -5.24 2.50
C VAL A 64 8.46 -6.76 2.50
N ALA A 65 7.76 -7.49 1.63
CA ALA A 65 7.93 -8.93 1.52
C ALA A 65 9.38 -9.29 1.12
N SER A 66 9.94 -8.58 0.14
CA SER A 66 11.33 -8.78 -0.29
C SER A 66 12.35 -8.46 0.81
N SER A 67 12.15 -7.40 1.58
CA SER A 67 13.07 -7.04 2.67
C SER A 67 13.06 -8.07 3.80
N GLN A 68 11.90 -8.65 4.11
CA GLN A 68 11.76 -9.72 5.11
C GLN A 68 12.45 -11.02 4.67
N ILE A 69 12.26 -11.43 3.41
CA ILE A 69 12.90 -12.64 2.85
C ILE A 69 14.42 -12.50 2.83
N SER A 70 14.92 -11.31 2.52
CA SER A 70 16.36 -11.07 2.46
C SER A 70 17.06 -11.23 3.81
N GLY A 71 16.35 -11.11 4.94
CA GLY A 71 16.90 -11.28 6.29
C GLY A 71 17.97 -10.24 6.70
N VAL A 72 18.30 -9.29 5.83
CA VAL A 72 19.35 -8.28 6.08
C VAL A 72 18.71 -7.05 6.72
N HIS A 73 18.91 -6.86 8.03
CA HIS A 73 18.47 -5.67 8.77
C HIS A 73 19.21 -4.36 8.37
N ASP A 74 20.30 -4.47 7.61
CA ASP A 74 21.19 -3.36 7.25
C ASP A 74 21.17 -2.92 5.77
N ASN A 75 20.37 -3.57 4.91
CA ASN A 75 20.23 -3.08 3.54
C ASN A 75 19.27 -1.89 3.53
N ASP A 76 19.64 -0.79 2.87
CA ASP A 76 18.78 0.37 2.70
C ASP A 76 17.44 -0.08 2.09
N PHE A 77 16.33 0.07 2.84
CA PHE A 77 14.98 -0.33 2.40
C PHE A 77 14.65 0.24 1.02
N PHE A 78 15.25 1.37 0.66
CA PHE A 78 15.12 2.00 -0.63
C PHE A 78 15.54 1.10 -1.81
N SER A 79 16.47 0.16 -1.60
CA SER A 79 16.86 -0.83 -2.62
C SER A 79 15.69 -1.73 -3.03
N PHE A 80 14.84 -2.12 -2.08
CA PHE A 80 13.62 -2.88 -2.32
C PHE A 80 12.48 -2.04 -2.91
N CYS A 81 12.59 -0.71 -2.83
CA CYS A 81 11.64 0.21 -3.46
C CYS A 81 11.86 0.35 -4.98
N SER A 82 12.84 -0.33 -5.58
CA SER A 82 13.20 -0.17 -7.00
C SER A 82 13.47 1.30 -7.38
N GLY A 83 14.08 2.06 -6.46
CA GLY A 83 14.35 3.49 -6.63
C GLY A 83 13.13 4.41 -6.57
N LYS A 84 11.95 3.89 -6.18
CA LYS A 84 10.71 4.65 -6.10
C LYS A 84 10.61 5.38 -4.75
N ILE A 85 10.85 6.69 -4.80
CA ILE A 85 10.87 7.57 -3.63
C ILE A 85 9.52 7.65 -2.91
N ASP A 86 8.41 7.52 -3.64
CA ASP A 86 7.06 7.47 -3.12
C ASP A 86 6.84 6.23 -2.24
N VAL A 87 7.37 5.07 -2.64
CA VAL A 87 7.29 3.83 -1.85
C VAL A 87 8.11 3.94 -0.56
N LEU A 88 9.29 4.57 -0.62
CA LEU A 88 10.09 4.87 0.57
C LEU A 88 9.36 5.85 1.48
N TYR A 89 8.73 6.89 0.93
CA TYR A 89 7.96 7.86 1.72
C TYR A 89 6.77 7.20 2.44
N MET A 90 6.12 6.23 1.79
CA MET A 90 5.09 5.41 2.43
C MET A 90 5.67 4.59 3.59
N HIS A 91 6.87 4.02 3.45
CA HIS A 91 7.55 3.30 4.54
C HIS A 91 7.82 4.19 5.76
N GLU A 92 8.30 5.42 5.55
CA GLU A 92 8.56 6.38 6.62
C GLU A 92 7.28 6.77 7.39
N TRP A 93 6.16 6.89 6.68
CA TRP A 93 4.84 7.08 7.31
C TRP A 93 4.44 5.89 8.18
N MET A 94 4.68 4.65 7.72
CA MET A 94 4.36 3.45 8.50
C MET A 94 5.24 3.29 9.73
N ARG A 95 6.50 3.75 9.68
CA ARG A 95 7.39 3.80 10.86
C ARG A 95 6.89 4.81 11.90
N THR A 96 6.37 5.95 11.44
CA THR A 96 5.86 7.01 12.32
C THR A 96 4.49 6.67 12.91
N LYS A 97 3.66 5.92 12.16
CA LYS A 97 2.31 5.49 12.55
C LYS A 97 2.12 4.01 12.24
N PRO A 98 2.67 3.09 13.07
CA PRO A 98 2.41 1.68 12.92
C PRO A 98 0.89 1.44 13.09
N GLY A 99 0.24 0.85 12.09
CA GLY A 99 -1.21 0.65 12.06
C GLY A 99 -1.99 1.60 11.13
N LEU A 100 -1.34 2.54 10.43
CA LEU A 100 -2.02 3.43 9.47
C LEU A 100 -2.79 2.64 8.38
N LEU A 101 -2.26 1.50 7.93
CA LEU A 101 -2.95 0.65 6.95
C LEU A 101 -4.19 -0.03 7.54
N GLU A 102 -4.15 -0.49 8.79
CA GLU A 102 -5.31 -1.05 9.48
C GLU A 102 -6.39 0.02 9.71
N SER A 103 -6.00 1.26 10.01
CA SER A 103 -6.93 2.40 10.14
C SER A 103 -7.57 2.82 8.82
N VAL A 104 -6.91 2.62 7.68
CA VAL A 104 -7.51 2.78 6.33
C VAL A 104 -8.35 1.55 5.94
N GLU A 105 -8.19 0.43 6.66
CA GLU A 105 -8.91 -0.82 6.41
C GLU A 105 -10.27 -0.92 7.09
N GLU A 106 -10.79 0.16 7.69
CA GLU A 106 -12.24 0.29 7.98
C GLU A 106 -13.02 0.43 6.65
N LYS A 107 -13.10 -0.71 5.96
CA LYS A 107 -13.86 -1.05 4.74
C LYS A 107 -13.62 -0.13 3.55
N LEU A 108 -12.41 -0.21 2.99
CA LEU A 108 -12.22 0.05 1.56
C LEU A 108 -13.19 -0.85 0.75
N PRO A 109 -13.91 -0.29 -0.25
CA PRO A 109 -14.80 -1.06 -1.10
C PRO A 109 -14.07 -2.28 -1.67
N LYS A 110 -14.73 -3.44 -1.73
CA LYS A 110 -14.15 -4.75 -2.14
C LYS A 110 -13.29 -4.73 -3.41
N ARG A 111 -13.43 -3.71 -4.27
CA ARG A 111 -12.67 -3.49 -5.52
C ARG A 111 -11.31 -2.79 -5.35
N ALA A 112 -10.99 -2.34 -4.14
CA ALA A 112 -9.73 -1.74 -3.75
C ALA A 112 -8.97 -2.58 -2.70
N ARG A 113 -9.56 -3.69 -2.25
CA ARG A 113 -8.88 -4.66 -1.40
C ARG A 113 -7.88 -5.41 -2.29
N LEU A 114 -6.60 -5.26 -2.01
CA LEU A 114 -5.58 -6.15 -2.54
C LEU A 114 -5.94 -7.56 -2.03
N HIS A 115 -6.03 -8.51 -2.96
CA HIS A 115 -6.10 -9.91 -2.60
C HIS A 115 -4.70 -10.27 -2.11
N THR A 116 -4.51 -10.29 -0.79
CA THR A 116 -3.41 -11.06 -0.22
C THR A 116 -3.64 -12.48 -0.71
N MET A 117 -2.71 -12.95 -1.54
CA MET A 117 -2.71 -14.29 -2.09
C MET A 117 -2.61 -15.24 -0.88
N GLU A 118 -3.75 -15.73 -0.39
CA GLU A 118 -3.78 -16.85 0.54
C GLU A 118 -3.25 -18.06 -0.21
N GLY A 119 -1.97 -18.34 0.00
CA GLY A 119 -1.43 -19.68 -0.19
C GLY A 119 -2.03 -20.59 0.87
N GLY A 120 -3.20 -21.16 0.59
CA GLY A 120 -3.71 -22.35 1.27
C GLY A 120 -3.21 -23.57 0.51
N SER A 121 -2.23 -24.27 1.08
CA SER A 121 -1.88 -25.63 0.67
C SER A 121 -3.01 -26.56 1.08
N ASP A 122 -3.69 -27.17 0.12
CA ASP A 122 -4.43 -28.40 0.36
C ASP A 122 -3.56 -29.56 -0.15
N ASN A 123 -2.80 -30.14 0.78
CA ASN A 123 -2.26 -31.48 0.63
C ASN A 123 -3.41 -32.46 0.87
N ASP A 124 -3.91 -33.10 -0.18
CA ASP A 124 -4.67 -34.34 -0.06
C ASP A 124 -3.71 -35.51 -0.32
N ASP A 125 -2.97 -35.91 0.72
CA ASP A 125 -2.37 -37.23 0.83
C ASP A 125 -3.16 -37.98 1.92
N ASP A 126 -3.97 -38.96 1.51
CA ASP A 126 -4.26 -40.13 2.36
C ASP A 126 -4.57 -41.37 1.48
N GLU A 127 -3.55 -42.24 1.46
CA GLU A 127 -3.50 -43.69 1.38
C GLU A 127 -4.66 -44.59 0.87
N VAL A 128 -4.26 -45.50 -0.02
CA VAL A 128 -4.39 -46.97 0.03
C VAL A 128 -5.77 -47.59 0.29
N GLY A 129 -6.27 -48.29 -0.73
CA GLY A 129 -7.28 -49.35 -0.59
C GLY A 129 -7.34 -50.21 -1.85
N GLY A 130 -6.56 -51.28 -1.90
CA GLY A 130 -6.55 -52.22 -3.03
C GLY A 130 -7.87 -52.96 -3.24
N SER A 131 -8.10 -53.45 -4.45
CA SER A 131 -8.46 -54.85 -4.73
C SER A 131 -8.51 -55.13 -6.23
N ARG A 132 -7.87 -56.23 -6.61
CA ARG A 132 -8.05 -56.97 -7.86
C ARG A 132 -9.53 -57.26 -8.11
N GLN A 133 -9.97 -57.15 -9.36
CA GLN A 133 -10.44 -58.28 -10.19
C GLN A 133 -10.58 -57.84 -11.63
#